data_AF-A0A3R8NW70-F1
#
_entry.id   AF-A0A3R8NW70-F1
#
_cell.length_a   1.000
_cell.length_b   1.000
_cell.length_c   1.000
_cell.angle_alpha   90.00
_cell.angle_beta   90.00
_cell.angle_gamma   90.00
#
_symmetry.space_group_name_H-M   'P 1'
#
loop_
_entity.id
_entity.type
_entity.pdbx_description
1 polymer ?
#
loop_
_entity_poly.entity_id
_entity_poly.type
_entity_poly.pdbx_seq_one_letter_code
_entity_poly.pdbx_strand_id
1 'polypeptide(L)'
;MSGLADDGFVRFEAAETQALLGPEAMAQWPAFAESWNDLPLDGFMADGGRYRRRRFAAFAAAPGEIARKPHQPHWQSRDYNPLNGGVQRWFEPVTDAIAEHPVTQGVIRAGLERFHPLSGSPATPWHVELHQFRIEARADEAGLPTPEGAHRDGVDWVIVMLVDRRNVDSGVTDIYAPDGTSLGSFTLTAPGDAVFLDDHRVLHGVTPIRPHDPELPALRDVLVVTYRQGSDVAR
;
A
#
# COMPACT_ATOMS: atom_id res chain seq x y z
N MET A 1 19.05 -5.75 -3.24
CA MET A 1 18.82 -6.87 -2.30
C MET A 1 19.32 -6.55 -0.89
N SER A 2 20.44 -5.82 -0.71
CA SER A 2 20.99 -5.49 0.61
C SER A 2 20.03 -4.71 1.53
N GLY A 3 19.46 -3.59 1.07
CA GLY A 3 18.67 -2.69 1.95
C GLY A 3 17.52 -3.37 2.71
N LEU A 4 16.77 -4.28 2.08
CA LEU A 4 15.68 -4.95 2.78
C LEU A 4 16.18 -5.94 3.85
N ALA A 5 17.24 -6.69 3.55
CA ALA A 5 17.86 -7.65 4.47
C ALA A 5 18.68 -6.96 5.57
N ASP A 6 19.24 -5.79 5.30
CA ASP A 6 20.13 -5.09 6.21
C ASP A 6 19.36 -4.06 7.07
N ASP A 7 18.52 -3.24 6.44
CA ASP A 7 17.86 -2.09 7.06
C ASP A 7 16.36 -2.31 7.33
N GLY A 8 15.77 -3.39 6.80
CA GLY A 8 14.34 -3.68 6.93
C GLY A 8 13.45 -2.89 5.98
N PHE A 9 14.02 -2.06 5.09
CA PHE A 9 13.29 -1.40 4.02
C PHE A 9 14.19 -1.10 2.82
N VAL A 10 13.59 -0.91 1.64
CA VAL A 10 14.29 -0.44 0.45
C VAL A 10 13.37 0.44 -0.38
N ARG A 11 13.89 1.57 -0.85
CA ARG A 11 13.19 2.50 -1.74
C ARG A 11 13.56 2.22 -3.20
N PHE A 12 12.58 2.40 -4.08
CA PHE A 12 12.75 2.41 -5.52
C PHE A 12 12.21 3.73 -6.06
N GLU A 13 13.03 4.43 -6.85
CA GLU A 13 12.56 5.57 -7.66
C GLU A 13 11.68 5.05 -8.80
N ALA A 14 10.82 5.92 -9.35
CA ALA A 14 9.93 5.58 -10.45
C ALA A 14 10.59 4.80 -11.60
N ALA A 15 11.79 5.21 -12.04
CA ALA A 15 12.50 4.52 -13.13
C ALA A 15 12.93 3.09 -12.76
N GLU A 16 13.29 2.86 -11.51
CA GLU A 16 13.64 1.52 -11.01
C GLU A 16 12.39 0.66 -10.94
N THR A 17 11.29 1.17 -10.39
CA THR A 17 10.00 0.48 -10.37
C THR A 17 9.51 0.15 -11.78
N GLN A 18 9.65 1.07 -12.73
CA GLN A 18 9.31 0.82 -14.14
C GLN A 18 10.10 -0.35 -14.73
N ALA A 19 11.39 -0.44 -14.43
CA ALA A 19 12.22 -1.57 -14.83
C ALA A 19 11.78 -2.88 -14.16
N LEU A 20 11.32 -2.84 -12.90
CA LEU A 20 10.78 -4.00 -12.20
C LEU A 20 9.46 -4.50 -12.81
N LEU A 21 8.57 -3.57 -13.19
CA LEU A 21 7.26 -3.91 -13.74
C LEU A 21 7.31 -4.31 -15.21
N GLY A 22 8.30 -3.81 -15.94
CA GLY A 22 8.52 -4.10 -17.35
C GLY A 22 7.65 -3.26 -18.30
N PRO A 23 7.98 -3.30 -19.61
CA PRO A 23 7.41 -2.39 -20.60
C PRO A 23 5.91 -2.60 -20.84
N GLU A 24 5.41 -3.83 -20.72
CA GLU A 24 3.98 -4.13 -20.91
C GLU A 24 3.13 -3.45 -19.83
N ALA A 25 3.53 -3.57 -18.56
CA ALA A 25 2.86 -2.89 -17.46
C ALA A 25 2.90 -1.37 -17.63
N MET A 26 4.05 -0.84 -18.03
CA MET A 26 4.21 0.61 -18.20
C MET A 26 3.42 1.18 -19.36
N ALA A 27 3.25 0.42 -20.45
CA ALA A 27 2.38 0.83 -21.56
C ALA A 27 0.92 1.01 -21.14
N GLN A 28 0.49 0.31 -20.08
CA GLN A 28 -0.88 0.35 -19.56
C GLN A 28 -1.03 1.20 -18.28
N TRP A 29 0.03 1.86 -17.83
CA TRP A 29 0.01 2.70 -16.63
C TRP A 29 -1.11 3.75 -16.62
N PRO A 30 -1.42 4.48 -17.73
CA PRO A 30 -2.48 5.49 -17.70
C PRO A 30 -3.85 4.92 -17.29
N ALA A 31 -4.24 3.75 -17.84
CA ALA A 31 -5.50 3.10 -17.50
C ALA A 31 -5.51 2.58 -16.06
N PHE A 32 -4.37 2.08 -15.57
CA PHE A 32 -4.21 1.68 -14.18
C PHE A 32 -4.41 2.87 -13.22
N ALA A 33 -3.73 3.99 -13.48
CA ALA A 33 -3.82 5.18 -12.65
C ALA A 33 -5.21 5.82 -12.69
N GLU A 34 -5.89 5.79 -13.84
CA GLU A 34 -7.24 6.31 -13.99
C GLU A 34 -8.26 5.61 -13.07
N SER A 35 -8.03 4.33 -12.72
CA SER A 35 -8.92 3.58 -11.84
C SER A 35 -9.08 4.19 -10.43
N TRP A 36 -8.14 5.03 -9.97
CA TRP A 36 -8.27 5.74 -8.70
C TRP A 36 -9.40 6.79 -8.69
N ASN A 37 -9.85 7.23 -9.87
CA ASN A 37 -10.92 8.23 -9.98
C ASN A 37 -12.32 7.64 -9.67
N ASP A 38 -12.47 6.32 -9.65
CA ASP A 38 -13.72 5.61 -9.32
C ASP A 38 -13.66 4.95 -7.93
N LEU A 39 -12.78 5.44 -7.04
CA LEU A 39 -12.75 4.91 -5.67
C LEU A 39 -13.93 5.45 -4.83
N PRO A 40 -14.71 4.55 -4.21
CA PRO A 40 -15.77 4.94 -3.27
C PRO A 40 -15.16 5.42 -1.95
N LEU A 41 -15.95 6.19 -1.20
CA LEU A 41 -15.55 6.66 0.13
C LEU A 41 -15.33 5.48 1.09
N ASP A 42 -14.30 5.56 1.92
CA ASP A 42 -14.09 4.62 3.02
C ASP A 42 -15.15 4.86 4.12
N GLY A 43 -16.12 3.95 4.23
CA GLY A 43 -17.17 4.00 5.24
C GLY A 43 -16.77 3.54 6.64
N PHE A 44 -15.52 3.12 6.84
CA PHE A 44 -15.02 2.55 8.10
C PHE A 44 -14.04 3.49 8.84
N MET A 45 -13.96 4.76 8.46
CA MET A 45 -13.15 5.77 9.14
C MET A 45 -13.73 6.09 10.53
N ALA A 46 -13.13 5.53 11.60
CA ALA A 46 -13.64 5.68 12.97
C ALA A 46 -13.53 7.11 13.54
N ASP A 47 -12.66 7.95 12.97
CA ASP A 47 -12.54 9.38 13.28
C ASP A 47 -13.61 10.23 12.56
N GLY A 48 -14.45 9.62 11.74
CA GLY A 48 -15.47 10.30 10.94
C GLY A 48 -14.92 11.04 9.71
N GLY A 49 -13.62 10.91 9.41
CA GLY A 49 -12.97 11.56 8.28
C GLY A 49 -13.55 11.12 6.94
N ARG A 50 -13.68 12.06 6.01
CA ARG A 50 -14.16 11.77 4.63
C ARG A 50 -13.06 11.92 3.57
N TYR A 51 -11.81 11.99 4.02
CA TYR A 51 -10.65 12.20 3.17
C TYR A 51 -10.13 10.93 2.51
N ARG A 52 -10.61 9.72 2.87
CA ARG A 52 -10.09 8.46 2.32
C ARG A 52 -11.11 7.77 1.42
N ARG A 53 -10.66 7.37 0.23
CA ARG A 53 -11.38 6.50 -0.70
C ARG A 53 -10.60 5.24 -0.96
N ARG A 54 -11.26 4.10 -1.14
CA ARG A 54 -10.56 2.82 -1.31
C ARG A 54 -11.33 1.72 -1.99
N ARG A 55 -10.58 0.77 -2.54
CA ARG A 55 -11.03 -0.57 -2.96
C ARG A 55 -10.07 -1.63 -2.43
N PHE A 56 -10.54 -2.87 -2.36
CA PHE A 56 -9.81 -4.00 -1.79
C PHE A 56 -9.87 -5.27 -2.65
N ALA A 57 -8.78 -6.02 -2.71
CA ALA A 57 -8.76 -7.38 -3.23
C ALA A 57 -7.76 -8.26 -2.46
N ALA A 58 -7.98 -9.57 -2.55
CA ALA A 58 -7.08 -10.58 -2.02
C ALA A 58 -6.66 -11.58 -3.09
N PHE A 59 -5.45 -12.11 -2.96
CA PHE A 59 -4.84 -13.07 -3.87
C PHE A 59 -4.13 -14.17 -3.08
N ALA A 60 -4.05 -15.35 -3.68
CA ALA A 60 -3.08 -16.38 -3.32
C ALA A 60 -1.92 -16.27 -4.33
N ALA A 61 -0.70 -16.09 -3.85
CA ALA A 61 0.44 -15.81 -4.73
C ALA A 61 1.67 -16.65 -4.37
N ALA A 62 2.29 -17.26 -5.37
CA ALA A 62 3.55 -17.97 -5.28
C ALA A 62 4.41 -17.64 -6.52
N PRO A 63 5.74 -17.88 -6.51
CA PRO A 63 6.55 -17.70 -7.71
C PRO A 63 5.94 -18.45 -8.91
N GLY A 64 5.55 -17.71 -9.95
CA GLY A 64 4.92 -18.26 -11.17
C GLY A 64 3.39 -18.36 -11.15
N GLU A 65 2.74 -18.17 -10.00
CA GLU A 65 1.28 -18.29 -9.88
C GLU A 65 0.69 -17.14 -9.04
N ILE A 66 -0.27 -16.42 -9.60
CA ILE A 66 -1.03 -15.39 -8.89
C ILE A 66 -2.51 -15.65 -9.19
N ALA A 67 -3.27 -15.99 -8.16
CA ALA A 67 -4.69 -16.29 -8.27
C ALA A 67 -5.51 -15.32 -7.43
N ARG A 68 -6.47 -14.63 -8.04
CA ARG A 68 -7.41 -13.80 -7.30
C ARG A 68 -8.32 -14.67 -6.44
N LYS A 69 -8.49 -14.28 -5.18
CA LYS A 69 -9.40 -14.94 -4.24
C LYS A 69 -10.82 -14.38 -4.33
N PRO A 70 -11.84 -15.12 -3.86
CA PRO A 70 -13.17 -14.56 -3.63
C PRO A 70 -13.10 -13.28 -2.79
N HIS A 71 -14.02 -12.36 -3.05
CA HIS A 71 -14.12 -11.15 -2.24
C HIS A 71 -14.39 -11.52 -0.78
N GLN A 72 -13.65 -10.88 0.12
CA GLN A 72 -13.59 -11.20 1.54
C GLN A 72 -13.31 -9.90 2.32
N PRO A 73 -13.56 -9.85 3.64
CA PRO A 73 -13.28 -8.66 4.40
C PRO A 73 -11.78 -8.50 4.63
N HIS A 74 -11.36 -7.25 4.82
CA HIS A 74 -10.09 -6.95 5.43
C HIS A 74 -10.23 -6.93 6.96
N TRP A 75 -9.30 -7.57 7.66
CA TRP A 75 -9.27 -7.63 9.12
C TRP A 75 -7.87 -7.33 9.63
N GLN A 76 -7.80 -6.51 10.67
CA GLN A 76 -6.59 -6.25 11.45
C GLN A 76 -6.94 -6.32 12.93
N SER A 77 -6.03 -6.83 13.77
CA SER A 77 -6.20 -6.75 15.22
C SER A 77 -6.11 -5.29 15.68
N ARG A 78 -6.63 -4.99 16.87
CA ARG A 78 -6.46 -3.66 17.47
C ARG A 78 -5.01 -3.34 17.84
N ASP A 79 -4.17 -4.36 18.01
CA ASP A 79 -2.75 -4.17 18.31
C ASP A 79 -2.01 -3.53 17.13
N TYR A 80 -2.44 -3.82 15.89
CA TYR A 80 -1.86 -3.26 14.67
C TYR A 80 -2.62 -2.04 14.14
N ASN A 81 -3.96 -2.03 14.27
CA ASN A 81 -4.78 -0.90 13.87
C ASN A 81 -5.65 -0.42 15.04
N PRO A 82 -5.14 0.45 15.92
CA PRO A 82 -5.89 0.93 17.09
C PRO A 82 -7.18 1.66 16.71
N LEU A 83 -7.20 2.33 15.54
CA LEU A 83 -8.32 3.14 15.07
C LEU A 83 -9.47 2.29 14.50
N ASN A 84 -9.14 1.30 13.66
CA ASN A 84 -10.13 0.55 12.86
C ASN A 84 -10.08 -0.97 13.06
N GLY A 85 -9.25 -1.47 13.98
CA GLY A 85 -9.04 -2.89 14.22
C GLY A 85 -10.11 -3.57 15.08
N GLY A 86 -10.13 -4.90 15.02
CA GLY A 86 -11.07 -5.75 15.77
C GLY A 86 -12.46 -5.89 15.13
N VAL A 87 -12.63 -5.41 13.90
CA VAL A 87 -13.85 -5.59 13.08
C VAL A 87 -13.49 -6.01 11.67
N GLN A 88 -14.33 -6.86 11.07
CA GLN A 88 -14.22 -7.21 9.65
C GLN A 88 -14.77 -6.04 8.81
N ARG A 89 -13.96 -5.54 7.87
CA ARG A 89 -14.30 -4.41 7.01
C ARG A 89 -14.47 -4.89 5.58
N TRP A 90 -15.71 -4.86 5.10
CA TRP A 90 -16.07 -5.19 3.72
C TRP A 90 -15.98 -3.92 2.88
N PHE A 91 -14.83 -3.72 2.24
CA PHE A 91 -14.65 -2.61 1.29
C PHE A 91 -15.11 -3.02 -0.10
N GLU A 92 -15.44 -2.04 -0.93
CA GLU A 92 -15.77 -2.29 -2.33
C GLU A 92 -14.62 -3.02 -3.05
N PRO A 93 -14.92 -4.04 -3.87
CA PRO A 93 -13.89 -4.83 -4.52
C PRO A 93 -13.12 -4.00 -5.54
N VAL A 94 -11.82 -4.27 -5.67
CA VAL A 94 -11.06 -3.89 -6.88
C VAL A 94 -11.72 -4.57 -8.08
N THR A 95 -11.84 -3.88 -9.22
CA THR A 95 -12.48 -4.42 -10.41
C THR A 95 -11.64 -5.56 -11.02
N ASP A 96 -12.28 -6.46 -11.77
CA ASP A 96 -11.59 -7.57 -12.44
C ASP A 96 -10.48 -7.08 -13.37
N ALA A 97 -10.78 -6.04 -14.16
CA ALA A 97 -9.81 -5.41 -15.05
C ALA A 97 -8.56 -4.89 -14.31
N ILE A 98 -8.71 -4.36 -13.09
CA ILE A 98 -7.57 -3.85 -12.30
C ILE A 98 -6.86 -4.96 -11.54
N ALA A 99 -7.57 -5.98 -11.06
CA ALA A 99 -6.97 -7.13 -10.41
C ALA A 99 -6.10 -7.96 -11.39
N GLU A 100 -6.54 -8.08 -12.64
CA GLU A 100 -5.82 -8.78 -13.72
C GLU A 100 -4.82 -7.88 -14.47
N HIS A 101 -4.81 -6.57 -14.16
CA HIS A 101 -3.99 -5.60 -14.86
C HIS A 101 -2.49 -5.93 -14.77
N PRO A 102 -1.71 -5.75 -15.85
CA PRO A 102 -0.27 -6.06 -15.84
C PRO A 102 0.54 -5.33 -14.76
N VAL A 103 0.14 -4.10 -14.39
CA VAL A 103 0.75 -3.38 -13.25
C VAL A 103 0.49 -4.12 -11.93
N THR A 104 -0.74 -4.53 -11.64
CA THR A 104 -1.08 -5.30 -10.43
C THR A 104 -0.30 -6.60 -10.37
N GLN A 105 -0.33 -7.38 -11.45
CA GLN A 105 0.40 -8.64 -11.55
C GLN A 105 1.91 -8.43 -11.44
N GLY A 106 2.42 -7.35 -12.04
CA GLY A 106 3.82 -6.92 -11.98
C GLY A 106 4.27 -6.59 -10.57
N VAL A 107 3.52 -5.78 -9.83
CA VAL A 107 3.83 -5.41 -8.43
C VAL A 107 3.81 -6.66 -7.55
N ILE A 108 2.78 -7.52 -7.70
CA ILE A 108 2.68 -8.74 -6.91
C ILE A 108 3.90 -9.65 -7.15
N ARG A 109 4.28 -9.83 -8.42
CA ARG A 109 5.46 -10.61 -8.82
C ARG A 109 6.76 -9.99 -8.33
N ALA A 110 6.92 -8.68 -8.44
CA ALA A 110 8.09 -7.98 -7.94
C ALA A 110 8.26 -8.20 -6.43
N GLY A 111 7.18 -8.12 -5.64
CA GLY A 111 7.23 -8.49 -4.23
C GLY A 111 7.63 -9.94 -4.00
N LEU A 112 7.01 -10.91 -4.70
CA LEU A 112 7.38 -12.32 -4.59
C LEU A 112 8.87 -12.57 -4.85
N GLU A 113 9.43 -11.97 -5.90
CA GLU A 113 10.85 -12.13 -6.26
C GLU A 113 11.80 -11.61 -5.16
N ARG A 114 11.39 -10.61 -4.36
CA ARG A 114 12.21 -10.06 -3.28
C ARG A 114 11.96 -10.75 -1.95
N PHE A 115 10.69 -11.01 -1.61
CA PHE A 115 10.28 -11.47 -0.29
C PHE A 115 10.39 -12.99 -0.13
N HIS A 116 10.07 -13.75 -1.17
CA HIS A 116 10.06 -15.22 -1.09
C HIS A 116 11.44 -15.81 -0.75
N PRO A 117 12.57 -15.36 -1.35
CA PRO A 117 13.91 -15.86 -0.98
C PRO A 117 14.33 -15.51 0.45
N LEU A 118 13.91 -14.34 0.96
CA LEU A 118 14.21 -13.91 2.33
C LEU A 118 13.38 -14.65 3.39
N SER A 119 12.31 -15.31 2.96
CA SER A 119 11.37 -16.00 3.85
C SER A 119 11.57 -17.52 3.90
N GLY A 120 12.73 -18.01 3.43
CA GLY A 120 13.07 -19.43 3.46
C GLY A 120 12.24 -20.31 2.52
N SER A 121 11.70 -19.76 1.43
CA SER A 121 10.88 -20.46 0.44
C SER A 121 9.67 -21.20 1.06
N PRO A 122 8.65 -20.47 1.53
CA PRO A 122 7.47 -21.06 2.15
C PRO A 122 6.79 -22.11 1.26
N ALA A 123 6.28 -23.17 1.88
CA ALA A 123 5.63 -24.29 1.20
C ALA A 123 4.20 -23.99 0.71
N THR A 124 3.57 -22.92 1.20
CA THR A 124 2.23 -22.50 0.81
C THR A 124 2.27 -21.16 0.09
N PRO A 125 1.31 -20.89 -0.83
CA PRO A 125 1.15 -19.55 -1.39
C PRO A 125 0.97 -18.49 -0.30
N TRP A 126 1.47 -17.29 -0.58
CA TRP A 126 1.24 -16.10 0.23
C TRP A 126 -0.22 -15.68 0.15
N HIS A 127 -0.79 -15.29 1.29
CA HIS A 127 -2.00 -14.47 1.30
C HIS A 127 -1.58 -13.03 1.02
N VAL A 128 -2.01 -12.50 -0.13
CA VAL A 128 -1.68 -11.15 -0.57
C VAL A 128 -2.92 -10.29 -0.54
N GLU A 129 -2.84 -9.12 0.08
CA GLU A 129 -3.91 -8.13 0.01
C GLU A 129 -3.45 -6.91 -0.76
N LEU A 130 -4.34 -6.41 -1.61
CA LEU A 130 -4.12 -5.23 -2.42
C LEU A 130 -5.16 -4.17 -2.03
N HIS A 131 -4.67 -2.99 -1.70
CA HIS A 131 -5.48 -1.84 -1.32
C HIS A 131 -5.19 -0.69 -2.27
N GLN A 132 -6.24 -0.20 -2.94
CA GLN A 132 -6.19 1.09 -3.61
C GLN A 132 -6.61 2.15 -2.60
N PHE A 133 -5.79 3.18 -2.40
CA PHE A 133 -6.11 4.31 -1.54
C PHE A 133 -5.96 5.63 -2.27
N ARG A 134 -6.98 6.49 -2.16
CA ARG A 134 -6.86 7.93 -2.42
C ARG A 134 -7.07 8.66 -1.10
N ILE A 135 -6.12 9.54 -0.77
CA ILE A 135 -6.25 10.51 0.32
C ILE A 135 -6.46 11.88 -0.30
N GLU A 136 -7.56 12.53 0.06
CA GLU A 136 -7.94 13.87 -0.40
C GLU A 136 -7.65 14.90 0.70
N ALA A 137 -7.26 16.12 0.33
CA ALA A 137 -7.11 17.23 1.25
C ALA A 137 -7.76 18.50 0.68
N ARG A 138 -8.20 19.38 1.58
CA ARG A 138 -8.83 20.67 1.29
C ARG A 138 -8.20 21.75 2.18
N ALA A 139 -8.49 23.02 1.92
CA ALA A 139 -7.92 24.13 2.69
C ALA A 139 -8.25 24.04 4.19
N ASP A 140 -9.46 23.58 4.51
CA ASP A 140 -9.99 23.45 5.87
C ASP A 140 -9.85 22.04 6.46
N GLU A 141 -9.48 21.03 5.65
CA GLU A 141 -9.37 19.63 6.07
C GLU A 141 -8.08 19.01 5.54
N ALA A 142 -7.15 18.67 6.44
CA ALA A 142 -5.97 17.90 6.07
C ALA A 142 -6.34 16.44 5.78
N GLY A 143 -5.72 15.85 4.76
CA GLY A 143 -5.83 14.42 4.52
C GLY A 143 -4.84 13.66 5.41
N LEU A 144 -5.28 12.60 6.07
CA LEU A 144 -4.44 11.81 6.98
C LEU A 144 -4.21 10.40 6.40
N PRO A 145 -3.06 10.12 5.77
CA PRO A 145 -2.83 8.78 5.21
C PRO A 145 -2.76 7.70 6.30
N THR A 146 -2.07 8.01 7.41
CA THR A 146 -1.92 7.13 8.59
C THR A 146 -2.40 7.88 9.85
N PRO A 147 -3.72 8.01 10.07
CA PRO A 147 -4.27 8.78 11.19
C PRO A 147 -3.83 8.24 12.57
N GLU A 148 -3.50 6.96 12.66
CA GLU A 148 -2.92 6.30 13.83
C GLU A 148 -1.44 6.63 14.11
N GLY A 149 -0.74 7.24 13.16
CA GLY A 149 0.70 7.49 13.23
C GLY A 149 1.55 6.33 12.69
N ALA A 150 2.80 6.25 13.14
CA ALA A 150 3.71 5.19 12.73
C ALA A 150 3.24 3.83 13.29
N HIS A 151 3.11 2.83 12.41
CA HIS A 151 2.53 1.54 12.75
C HIS A 151 3.18 0.40 11.95
N ARG A 152 2.67 -0.81 12.21
CA ARG A 152 2.89 -2.03 11.42
C ARG A 152 1.56 -2.54 10.92
N ASP A 153 1.56 -3.16 9.77
CA ASP A 153 0.34 -3.69 9.15
C ASP A 153 -0.13 -5.02 9.78
N GLY A 154 0.77 -5.72 10.47
CA GLY A 154 0.51 -7.05 11.05
C GLY A 154 0.67 -8.17 10.04
N VAL A 155 1.63 -8.01 9.12
CA VAL A 155 1.93 -8.92 8.01
C VAL A 155 3.43 -9.23 7.98
N ASP A 156 3.91 -9.92 6.94
CA ASP A 156 5.35 -10.18 6.79
C ASP A 156 6.03 -9.08 5.97
N TRP A 157 5.42 -8.70 4.85
CA TRP A 157 6.00 -7.73 3.92
C TRP A 157 4.97 -6.76 3.40
N VAL A 158 5.40 -5.52 3.15
CA VAL A 158 4.55 -4.45 2.63
C VAL A 158 5.24 -3.77 1.44
N ILE A 159 4.46 -3.47 0.42
CA ILE A 159 4.83 -2.56 -0.67
C ILE A 159 3.89 -1.37 -0.60
N VAL A 160 4.45 -0.17 -0.59
CA VAL A 160 3.70 1.07 -0.80
C VAL A 160 4.23 1.73 -2.07
N MET A 161 3.38 1.92 -3.07
CA MET A 161 3.73 2.53 -4.36
C MET A 161 2.84 3.74 -4.64
N LEU A 162 3.46 4.87 -4.98
CA LEU A 162 2.74 6.07 -5.41
C LEU A 162 2.16 5.87 -6.81
N VAL A 163 0.87 6.16 -6.97
CA VAL A 163 0.18 6.08 -8.26
C VAL A 163 0.02 7.47 -8.85
N ASP A 164 -0.40 8.44 -8.03
CA ASP A 164 -0.56 9.83 -8.43
C ASP A 164 -0.44 10.75 -7.21
N ARG A 165 -0.04 11.98 -7.44
CA ARG A 165 0.03 13.03 -6.43
C ARG A 165 -0.20 14.37 -7.10
N ARG A 166 -1.21 15.12 -6.65
CA ARG A 166 -1.56 16.41 -7.25
C ARG A 166 -1.87 17.45 -6.21
N ASN A 167 -1.25 18.63 -6.36
CA ASN A 167 -1.47 19.78 -5.49
C ASN A 167 -1.24 19.46 -4.00
N VAL A 168 -0.26 18.63 -3.65
CA VAL A 168 -0.03 18.19 -2.27
C VAL A 168 1.32 18.68 -1.74
N ASP A 169 1.30 19.35 -0.59
CA ASP A 169 2.45 19.53 0.29
C ASP A 169 2.55 18.38 1.32
N SER A 170 3.75 18.10 1.82
CA SER A 170 4.04 17.06 2.83
C SER A 170 3.78 15.61 2.35
N GLY A 171 3.12 14.74 3.13
CA GLY A 171 3.03 13.31 2.81
C GLY A 171 4.39 12.59 2.84
N VAL A 172 5.24 13.01 3.78
CA VAL A 172 6.54 12.41 4.07
C VAL A 172 6.32 11.04 4.70
N THR A 173 6.98 10.02 4.18
CA THR A 173 7.07 8.69 4.77
C THR A 173 8.22 8.68 5.78
N ASP A 174 7.91 8.36 7.03
CA ASP A 174 8.88 8.17 8.10
C ASP A 174 8.99 6.69 8.45
N ILE A 175 10.23 6.20 8.61
CA ILE A 175 10.55 4.83 8.98
C ILE A 175 11.25 4.82 10.33
N TYR A 176 10.78 3.98 11.24
CA TYR A 176 11.31 3.87 12.60
C TYR A 176 11.70 2.42 12.95
N ALA A 177 12.67 2.26 13.83
CA ALA A 177 12.95 1.00 14.50
C ALA A 177 11.88 0.72 15.57
N PRO A 178 11.78 -0.52 16.08
CA PRO A 178 10.76 -0.91 17.06
C PRO A 178 10.77 -0.10 18.36
N ASP A 179 11.94 0.46 18.71
CA ASP A 179 12.13 1.32 19.88
C ASP A 179 11.79 2.80 19.63
N GLY A 180 11.32 3.15 18.43
CA GLY A 180 10.98 4.51 18.02
C GLY A 180 12.14 5.31 17.43
N THR A 181 13.34 4.73 17.29
CA THR A 181 14.47 5.40 16.65
C THR A 181 14.19 5.65 15.17
N SER A 182 14.36 6.89 14.71
CA SER A 182 14.21 7.23 13.28
C SER A 182 15.29 6.54 12.45
N LEU A 183 14.88 5.74 11.46
CA LEU A 183 15.76 5.07 10.50
C LEU A 183 15.87 5.82 9.17
N GLY A 184 14.85 6.59 8.82
CA GLY A 184 14.86 7.39 7.60
C GLY A 184 13.54 8.12 7.37
N SER A 185 13.61 9.15 6.52
CA SER A 185 12.46 9.96 6.13
C SER A 185 12.60 10.36 4.67
N PHE A 186 11.54 10.21 3.89
CA PHE A 186 11.53 10.55 2.47
C PHE A 186 10.11 10.77 1.96
N THR A 187 9.97 11.48 0.84
CA THR A 187 8.67 11.68 0.18
C THR A 187 8.65 10.91 -1.13
N LEU A 188 7.61 10.10 -1.36
CA LEU A 188 7.30 9.57 -2.68
C LEU A 188 6.70 10.72 -3.51
N THR A 189 7.34 11.09 -4.61
CA THR A 189 6.99 12.30 -5.37
C THR A 189 6.62 12.02 -6.83
N ALA A 190 7.19 11.00 -7.46
CA ALA A 190 6.90 10.61 -8.83
C ALA A 190 6.01 9.35 -8.88
N PRO A 191 5.00 9.29 -9.79
CA PRO A 191 4.26 8.06 -10.07
C PRO A 191 5.20 6.87 -10.32
N GLY A 192 5.03 5.81 -9.55
CA GLY A 192 5.90 4.64 -9.54
C GLY A 192 6.97 4.62 -8.43
N ASP A 193 7.21 5.73 -7.72
CA ASP A 193 8.04 5.69 -6.51
C ASP A 193 7.46 4.68 -5.52
N ALA A 194 8.31 3.82 -4.97
CA ALA A 194 7.87 2.75 -4.08
C ALA A 194 8.82 2.53 -2.90
N VAL A 195 8.28 1.99 -1.82
CA VAL A 195 9.05 1.43 -0.71
C VAL A 195 8.56 0.02 -0.41
N PHE A 196 9.51 -0.88 -0.20
CA PHE A 196 9.29 -2.26 0.22
C PHE A 196 9.78 -2.37 1.66
N LEU A 197 9.00 -3.01 2.53
CA LEU A 197 9.18 -2.99 3.98
C LEU A 197 9.12 -4.42 4.54
N ASP A 198 10.00 -4.71 5.49
CA ASP A 198 9.90 -5.84 6.42
C ASP A 198 9.08 -5.40 7.63
N ASP A 199 7.81 -5.83 7.68
CA ASP A 199 6.85 -5.38 8.70
C ASP A 199 7.20 -5.93 10.10
N HIS A 200 8.08 -6.93 10.19
CA HIS A 200 8.60 -7.43 11.47
C HIS A 200 9.69 -6.54 12.05
N ARG A 201 10.32 -5.70 11.23
CA ARG A 201 11.53 -4.95 11.61
C ARG A 201 11.32 -3.46 11.76
N VAL A 202 10.45 -2.86 10.97
CA VAL A 202 10.26 -1.41 10.98
C VAL A 202 8.84 -1.03 11.39
N LEU A 203 8.66 0.22 11.82
CA LEU A 203 7.37 0.91 11.78
C LEU A 203 7.43 1.93 10.66
N HIS A 204 6.29 2.23 10.07
CA HIS A 204 6.19 3.28 9.06
C HIS A 204 4.96 4.15 9.30
N GLY A 205 5.07 5.42 8.95
CA GLY A 205 3.98 6.38 9.01
C GLY A 205 4.09 7.40 7.88
N VAL A 206 3.00 8.08 7.57
CA VAL A 206 3.00 9.15 6.58
C VAL A 206 2.38 10.40 7.18
N THR A 207 3.13 11.51 7.15
CA THR A 207 2.66 12.79 7.67
C THR A 207 1.37 13.24 6.97
N PRO A 208 0.50 14.02 7.64
CA PRO A 208 -0.66 14.64 7.01
C PRO A 208 -0.30 15.35 5.69
N ILE A 209 -1.25 15.35 4.76
CA ILE A 209 -1.16 16.08 3.50
C ILE A 209 -2.05 17.32 3.52
N ARG A 210 -1.59 18.38 2.87
CA ARG A 210 -2.33 19.64 2.70
C ARG A 210 -2.26 20.11 1.25
N PRO A 211 -3.26 20.86 0.76
CA PRO A 211 -3.17 21.46 -0.55
C PRO A 211 -2.00 22.45 -0.62
N HIS A 212 -1.24 22.39 -1.71
CA HIS A 212 -0.22 23.40 -2.02
C HIS A 212 -0.87 24.73 -2.40
N ASP A 213 -1.80 24.69 -3.35
CA ASP A 213 -2.75 25.76 -3.66
C ASP A 213 -4.09 25.46 -2.95
N PRO A 214 -4.50 26.26 -1.94
CA PRO A 214 -5.71 26.00 -1.16
C PRO A 214 -7.01 26.08 -1.98
N GLU A 215 -7.00 26.69 -3.16
CA GLU A 215 -8.18 26.83 -4.02
C GLU A 215 -8.41 25.61 -4.92
N LEU A 216 -7.45 24.68 -4.99
CA LEU A 216 -7.51 23.49 -5.86
C LEU A 216 -7.63 22.20 -5.04
N PRO A 217 -8.33 21.16 -5.55
CA PRO A 217 -8.33 19.84 -4.92
C PRO A 217 -6.92 19.27 -4.81
N ALA A 218 -6.62 18.62 -3.69
CA ALA A 218 -5.35 17.95 -3.43
C ALA A 218 -5.57 16.46 -3.20
N LEU A 219 -4.74 15.61 -3.82
CA LEU A 219 -4.85 14.16 -3.68
C LEU A 219 -3.51 13.45 -3.70
N ARG A 220 -3.46 12.33 -2.97
CA ARG A 220 -2.36 11.37 -2.97
C ARG A 220 -2.93 9.97 -3.13
N ASP A 221 -2.57 9.33 -4.24
CA ASP A 221 -2.98 7.99 -4.61
C ASP A 221 -1.85 7.01 -4.36
N VAL A 222 -2.13 5.96 -3.58
CA VAL A 222 -1.18 4.87 -3.34
C VAL A 222 -1.82 3.51 -3.54
N LEU A 223 -1.02 2.60 -4.05
CA LEU A 223 -1.24 1.17 -3.99
C LEU A 223 -0.47 0.62 -2.79
N VAL A 224 -1.17 -0.12 -1.92
CA VAL A 224 -0.53 -0.88 -0.85
C VAL A 224 -0.75 -2.37 -1.13
N VAL A 225 0.33 -3.14 -1.14
CA VAL A 225 0.30 -4.60 -1.31
C VAL A 225 0.98 -5.25 -0.12
N THR A 226 0.26 -6.10 0.60
CA THR A 226 0.77 -6.80 1.79
C THR A 226 0.87 -8.28 1.54
N TYR A 227 1.85 -8.94 2.15
CA TYR A 227 2.11 -10.36 2.01
C TYR A 227 2.15 -10.99 3.39
N ARG A 228 1.42 -12.08 3.56
CA ARG A 228 1.45 -12.86 4.79
C ARG A 228 1.51 -14.36 4.53
N GLN A 229 2.33 -15.08 5.31
CA GLN A 229 2.32 -16.53 5.34
C GLN A 229 1.15 -17.06 6.19
N GLY A 230 0.67 -18.27 5.86
CA GLY A 230 -0.42 -18.91 6.59
C GLY A 230 -1.82 -18.53 6.10
N SER A 231 -2.83 -19.21 6.64
CA SER A 231 -4.20 -19.16 6.14
C SER A 231 -4.87 -17.80 6.36
N ASP A 232 -5.87 -17.54 5.52
CA ASP A 232 -6.83 -16.44 5.58
C ASP A 232 -7.23 -16.11 7.01
N VAL A 233 -7.37 -14.81 7.33
CA VAL A 233 -7.98 -14.43 8.62
C VAL A 233 -9.46 -14.81 8.57
N ALA A 234 -9.76 -16.05 8.93
CA ALA A 234 -11.07 -16.41 9.41
C ALA A 234 -11.06 -16.21 10.93
N ARG A 235 -11.41 -14.99 11.37
CA ARG A 235 -12.11 -14.65 12.62
C ARG A 235 -12.24 -13.14 12.78
#